data_AF-A0A3M0YA82-F1
#
_entry.id   AF-A0A3M0YA82-F1
#
_cell.length_a   1.000
_cell.length_b   1.000
_cell.length_c   1.000
_cell.angle_alpha   90.00
_cell.angle_beta   90.00
_cell.angle_gamma   90.00
#
_symmetry.space_group_name_H-M   'P 1'
#
loop_
_entity.id
_entity.type
_entity.pdbx_description
1 polymer ?
#
loop_
_entity_poly.entity_id
_entity_poly.type
_entity_poly.pdbx_seq_one_letter_code
_entity_poly.pdbx_strand_id
1 'polypeptide(L)'
;MTDEKAIEELKSTWEQDVLEPALTRFPERKPVFETTSGVEVERVYTPLDISDIDYVNDVGMPAQYPFTRGIYPTMYRGRFWTMRQYAGYATAEESNRRYKYLLERG
;
A
#
# COMPACT_ATOMS: atom_id res chain seq x y z
N MET A 1 -2.06 -22.36 -11.58
CA MET A 1 -1.52 -21.46 -12.61
C MET A 1 -2.70 -20.65 -13.11
N THR A 2 -2.69 -19.35 -12.84
CA THR A 2 -3.72 -18.44 -13.35
C THR A 2 -3.60 -18.39 -14.87
N ASP A 3 -4.70 -18.52 -15.60
CA ASP A 3 -4.68 -18.44 -17.05
C ASP A 3 -4.60 -16.97 -17.45
N GLU A 4 -3.42 -16.53 -17.86
CA GLU A 4 -3.14 -15.14 -18.23
C GLU A 4 -4.06 -14.67 -19.36
N LYS A 5 -4.31 -15.53 -20.36
CA LYS A 5 -5.20 -15.21 -21.48
C LYS A 5 -6.64 -15.01 -21.02
N ALA A 6 -7.12 -15.84 -20.09
CA ALA A 6 -8.46 -15.67 -19.54
C ALA A 6 -8.61 -14.33 -18.79
N ILE A 7 -7.54 -13.84 -18.15
CA ILE A 7 -7.55 -12.52 -17.48
C ILE A 7 -7.52 -11.38 -18.52
N GLU A 8 -6.72 -11.51 -19.59
CA GLU A 8 -6.69 -10.53 -20.68
C GLU A 8 -8.07 -10.41 -21.34
N GLU A 9 -8.71 -11.54 -21.65
CA GLU A 9 -10.05 -11.58 -22.22
C GLU A 9 -11.07 -10.96 -21.25
N LEU A 10 -11.03 -11.32 -19.96
CA LEU A 10 -11.91 -10.74 -18.94
C LEU A 10 -11.76 -9.21 -18.86
N LYS A 11 -10.52 -8.71 -18.85
CA LYS A 11 -10.23 -7.27 -18.78
C LYS A 11 -10.76 -6.57 -20.03
N SER A 12 -10.49 -7.11 -21.22
CA SER A 12 -10.97 -6.56 -22.49
C SER A 12 -12.50 -6.54 -22.57
N THR A 13 -13.18 -7.61 -22.14
CA THR A 13 -14.65 -7.65 -22.11
C THR A 13 -15.21 -6.60 -21.16
N TRP A 14 -14.61 -6.45 -19.97
CA TRP A 14 -15.03 -5.42 -19.02
C TRP A 14 -14.81 -4.00 -19.55
N GLU A 15 -13.68 -3.74 -20.21
CA GLU A 15 -13.39 -2.43 -20.82
C GLU A 15 -14.45 -2.06 -21.86
N GLN A 16 -14.81 -2.99 -22.74
CA GLN A 16 -15.77 -2.75 -23.82
C GLN A 16 -17.22 -2.67 -23.33
N ASP A 17 -17.64 -3.63 -22.52
CA ASP A 17 -19.06 -3.81 -22.19
C ASP A 17 -19.50 -2.97 -20.99
N VAL A 18 -18.57 -2.59 -20.12
CA VAL A 18 -18.87 -1.92 -18.85
C VAL A 18 -18.23 -0.54 -18.76
N LEU A 19 -16.93 -0.43 -19.05
CA LEU A 19 -16.20 0.82 -18.85
C LEU A 19 -16.54 1.88 -19.90
N GLU A 20 -16.45 1.55 -21.19
CA GLU A 20 -16.70 2.49 -22.30
C GLU A 20 -18.11 3.14 -22.25
N PRO A 21 -19.20 2.38 -22.02
CA PRO A 21 -20.53 2.97 -21.87
C PRO A 21 -20.62 3.90 -20.65
N ALA A 22 -19.93 3.56 -19.56
CA ALA A 22 -19.91 4.37 -18.34
C ALA A 22 -19.15 5.69 -18.57
N LEU A 23 -17.97 5.66 -19.20
CA LEU A 23 -17.17 6.84 -19.51
C LEU A 23 -17.87 7.78 -20.48
N THR A 24 -18.58 7.22 -21.47
CA THR A 24 -19.39 8.02 -22.42
C THR A 24 -20.49 8.79 -21.70
N ARG A 25 -21.15 8.15 -20.72
CA ARG A 25 -22.23 8.77 -19.96
C ARG A 25 -21.72 9.73 -18.89
N PHE A 26 -20.63 9.37 -18.22
CA PHE A 26 -20.04 10.10 -17.12
C PHE A 26 -18.50 10.04 -17.23
N PRO A 27 -17.87 11.07 -17.80
CA PRO A 27 -16.42 11.11 -17.88
C PRO A 27 -15.81 11.23 -16.50
N GLU A 28 -14.58 10.74 -16.38
CA GLU A 28 -13.83 10.84 -15.14
C GLU A 28 -13.38 12.28 -14.85
N ARG A 29 -13.09 12.52 -13.57
CA ARG A 29 -12.71 13.85 -13.06
C ARG A 29 -11.39 14.36 -13.62
N LYS A 30 -10.52 13.45 -14.03
CA LYS A 30 -9.19 13.73 -14.57
C LYS A 30 -8.90 12.74 -15.70
N PRO A 31 -8.11 13.15 -16.70
CA PRO A 31 -7.65 12.24 -17.75
C PRO A 31 -6.63 11.23 -17.23
N VAL A 32 -5.81 11.61 -16.24
CA VAL A 32 -4.78 10.78 -15.61
C VAL A 32 -4.89 10.92 -14.10
N PHE A 33 -4.75 9.80 -13.39
CA PHE A 33 -4.68 9.75 -11.94
C PHE A 33 -3.24 9.47 -11.52
N GLU A 34 -2.69 10.31 -10.67
CA GLU A 34 -1.31 10.18 -10.21
C GLU A 34 -1.25 10.19 -8.68
N THR A 35 -0.27 9.48 -8.13
CA THR A 35 0.12 9.61 -6.73
C THR A 35 0.78 10.96 -6.47
N THR A 36 0.97 11.32 -5.20
CA THR A 36 1.72 12.54 -4.82
C THR A 36 3.17 12.54 -5.27
N SER A 37 3.70 11.39 -5.68
CA SER A 37 5.06 11.24 -6.20
C SER A 37 5.14 11.26 -7.73
N GLY A 38 4.01 11.51 -8.42
CA GLY A 38 3.95 11.58 -9.89
C GLY A 38 3.90 10.21 -10.59
N VAL A 39 3.58 9.14 -9.85
CA VAL A 39 3.37 7.81 -10.46
C VAL A 39 1.92 7.70 -10.91
N GLU A 40 1.72 7.41 -12.19
CA GLU A 40 0.41 7.15 -12.79
C GLU A 40 -0.24 5.89 -12.18
N VAL A 41 -1.55 5.96 -11.97
CA VAL A 41 -2.35 4.93 -11.33
C VAL A 41 -3.43 4.47 -12.30
N GLU A 42 -3.33 3.20 -12.67
CA GLU A 42 -4.32 2.54 -13.53
C GLU A 42 -5.66 2.37 -12.81
N ARG A 43 -6.73 2.25 -13.59
CA ARG A 43 -8.10 2.11 -13.05
C ARG A 43 -8.29 0.82 -12.25
N VAL A 44 -7.63 -0.25 -12.68
CA VAL A 44 -7.68 -1.56 -12.04
C VAL A 44 -6.40 -2.32 -12.30
N TYR A 45 -5.87 -2.96 -11.25
CA TYR A 45 -4.72 -3.86 -11.33
C TYR A 45 -5.19 -5.31 -11.20
N THR A 46 -4.56 -6.18 -11.97
CA THR A 46 -4.88 -7.60 -12.15
C THR A 46 -3.63 -8.44 -11.89
N PRO A 47 -3.72 -9.77 -11.85
CA PRO A 47 -2.53 -10.63 -11.76
C PRO A 47 -1.53 -10.44 -12.91
N LEU A 48 -1.96 -9.92 -14.06
CA LEU A 48 -1.05 -9.62 -15.19
C LEU A 48 -0.11 -8.46 -14.86
N ASP A 49 -0.52 -7.52 -14.01
CA ASP A 49 0.27 -6.34 -13.65
C ASP A 49 1.38 -6.66 -12.62
N ILE A 50 1.42 -7.89 -12.13
CA ILE A 50 2.46 -8.41 -11.23
C ILE A 50 3.15 -9.67 -11.80
N SER A 51 2.96 -9.96 -13.09
CA SER A 51 3.51 -11.15 -13.75
C SER A 51 5.04 -11.17 -13.74
N ASP A 52 5.67 -9.99 -13.80
CA ASP A 52 7.12 -9.81 -13.75
C ASP A 52 7.73 -9.94 -12.34
N ILE A 53 6.90 -10.02 -11.29
CA ILE A 53 7.37 -10.13 -9.90
C ILE A 53 7.69 -11.60 -9.60
N ASP A 54 8.95 -11.91 -9.28
CA ASP A 54 9.31 -13.22 -8.75
C ASP A 54 8.88 -13.32 -7.30
N TYR A 55 7.78 -14.03 -7.03
CA TYR A 55 7.27 -14.18 -5.67
C TYR A 55 8.31 -14.75 -4.70
N VAL A 56 9.17 -15.66 -5.13
CA VAL A 56 10.16 -16.31 -4.25
C VAL A 56 11.31 -15.36 -3.94
N ASN A 57 11.80 -14.63 -4.95
CA ASN A 57 13.01 -13.81 -4.82
C ASN A 57 12.76 -12.33 -4.50
N ASP A 58 11.64 -11.75 -4.95
CA ASP A 58 11.32 -10.33 -4.75
C ASP A 58 10.36 -10.08 -3.57
N VAL A 59 9.51 -11.06 -3.25
CA VAL A 59 8.52 -10.94 -2.16
C VAL A 59 8.92 -11.78 -0.94
N GLY A 60 9.14 -13.07 -1.16
CA GLY A 60 9.64 -14.01 -0.16
C GLY A 60 8.76 -14.17 1.09
N MET A 61 9.41 -14.52 2.20
CA MET A 61 8.80 -14.72 3.52
C MET A 61 9.28 -13.63 4.50
N PRO A 62 8.49 -13.29 5.54
CA PRO A 62 8.94 -12.32 6.54
C PRO A 62 10.23 -12.76 7.24
N ALA A 63 11.06 -11.80 7.62
CA ALA A 63 12.40 -11.99 8.20
C ALA A 63 13.39 -12.78 7.32
N GLN A 64 13.19 -12.78 6.01
CA GLN A 64 14.14 -13.29 5.02
C GLN A 64 14.38 -12.22 3.95
N TYR A 65 15.59 -12.16 3.39
CA TYR A 65 15.87 -11.30 2.24
C TYR A 65 14.85 -11.57 1.11
N PRO A 66 14.30 -10.55 0.43
CA PRO A 66 14.62 -9.11 0.50
C PRO A 66 13.85 -8.31 1.56
N PHE A 67 13.21 -9.00 2.52
CA PHE A 67 12.46 -8.41 3.64
C PHE A 67 11.22 -7.60 3.24
N THR A 68 10.72 -7.78 2.01
CA THR A 68 9.53 -7.11 1.46
C THR A 68 8.31 -7.29 2.37
N ARG A 69 8.18 -8.44 3.04
CA ARG A 69 7.09 -8.75 3.98
C ARG A 69 7.37 -8.35 5.45
N GLY A 70 8.47 -7.66 5.69
CA GLY A 70 8.91 -7.19 7.01
C GLY A 70 10.13 -7.92 7.54
N ILE A 71 10.82 -7.26 8.49
CA ILE A 71 12.10 -7.71 9.06
C ILE A 71 11.97 -8.72 10.21
N TYR A 72 10.75 -8.94 10.74
CA TYR A 72 10.50 -9.87 11.84
C TYR A 72 9.54 -10.99 11.43
N PRO A 73 9.74 -12.24 11.89
CA PRO A 73 8.94 -13.38 11.42
C PRO A 73 7.49 -13.33 11.90
N THR A 74 7.22 -12.70 13.04
CA THR A 74 5.88 -12.61 13.65
C THR A 74 5.27 -11.20 13.55
N MET A 75 6.06 -10.20 13.13
CA MET A 75 5.67 -8.78 13.08
C MET A 75 4.79 -8.38 14.27
N TYR A 76 3.64 -7.76 14.00
CA TYR A 76 2.74 -7.21 15.01
C TYR A 76 1.90 -8.25 15.75
N ARG A 77 1.97 -9.54 15.36
CA ARG A 77 1.42 -10.63 16.17
C ARG A 77 2.30 -10.92 17.40
N GLY A 78 3.61 -10.68 17.29
CA GLY A 78 4.56 -10.85 18.39
C GLY A 78 4.71 -9.58 19.23
N ARG A 79 4.91 -8.43 18.57
CA ARG A 79 5.06 -7.13 19.24
C ARG A 79 4.53 -6.01 18.36
N PHE A 80 3.67 -5.15 18.90
CA PHE A 80 3.23 -3.94 18.20
C PHE A 80 4.40 -3.02 17.87
N TRP A 81 4.20 -2.15 16.86
CA TRP A 81 5.14 -1.06 16.64
C TRP A 81 5.20 -0.16 17.87
N THR A 82 6.35 0.49 18.08
CA THR A 82 6.50 1.44 19.18
C THR A 82 5.64 2.67 18.88
N MET A 83 4.63 2.92 19.72
CA MET A 83 3.90 4.19 19.72
C MET A 83 4.85 5.28 20.20
N ARG A 84 5.37 6.09 19.27
CA ARG A 84 6.37 7.13 19.54
C ARG A 84 5.81 8.49 19.16
N GLN A 85 5.18 9.14 20.14
CA GLN A 85 4.69 10.51 19.97
C GLN A 85 5.86 11.49 19.94
N TYR A 86 5.92 12.32 18.91
CA TYR A 86 6.79 13.50 18.92
C TYR A 86 6.19 14.52 19.88
N ALA A 87 6.98 14.91 20.88
CA ALA A 87 6.60 15.93 21.85
C ALA A 87 7.83 16.77 22.20
N GLY A 88 7.59 18.00 22.64
CA GLY A 88 8.63 18.96 22.99
C GLY A 88 8.05 20.37 22.87
N TYR A 89 8.16 21.15 23.94
CA TYR A 89 7.67 22.53 23.97
C TYR A 89 8.42 23.33 25.04
N ALA A 90 8.75 24.58 24.68
CA ALA A 90 9.38 25.56 25.55
C ALA A 90 10.65 25.03 26.26
N THR A 91 10.61 24.86 27.59
CA THR A 91 11.78 24.45 28.38
C THR A 91 11.93 22.93 28.46
N ALA A 92 13.13 22.49 28.87
CA ALA A 92 13.41 21.08 29.12
C ALA A 92 12.50 20.48 30.21
N GLU A 93 12.17 21.25 31.25
CA GLU A 93 11.30 20.81 32.36
C GLU A 93 9.86 20.59 31.90
N GLU A 94 9.32 21.50 31.09
CA GLU A 94 7.96 21.40 30.54
C GLU A 94 7.84 20.23 29.56
N SER A 95 8.86 20.05 28.71
CA SER A 95 8.96 18.89 27.83
C SER A 95 9.04 17.57 28.62
N ASN A 96 9.84 17.52 29.70
CA ASN A 96 9.92 16.34 30.57
C ASN A 96 8.57 16.00 31.23
N ARG A 97 7.83 17.03 31.69
CA ARG A 97 6.48 16.85 32.24
C ARG A 97 5.53 16.26 31.19
N ARG A 98 5.59 16.74 29.95
CA ARG A 98 4.79 16.20 28.84
C ARG A 98 5.17 14.76 28.50
N TYR A 99 6.46 14.40 28.49
CA TYR A 99 6.90 13.03 28.25
C TYR A 99 6.35 12.06 29.29
N LYS A 100 6.42 12.41 30.57
CA LYS A 100 5.86 11.60 31.66
C LYS A 100 4.35 11.39 31.48
N TYR A 101 3.62 12.47 31.19
CA TYR A 101 2.19 12.39 30.89
C TYR A 101 1.87 11.44 29.72
N LEU A 102 2.65 11.47 28.64
CA LEU A 102 2.43 10.59 27.49
C LEU A 102 2.72 9.12 27.84
N LEU A 103 3.79 8.85 28.59
CA LEU A 103 4.11 7.50 29.05
C LEU A 103 3.02 6.91 29.96
N GLU A 104 2.36 7.74 30.78
CA GLU A 104 1.22 7.33 31.59
C GLU A 104 -0.04 7.01 30.78
N ARG A 105 -0.15 7.52 29.55
CA ARG A 105 -1.35 7.39 28.70
C ARG A 105 -1.23 6.38 27.56
N GLY A 106 -0.04 5.81 27.35
CA GLY A 106 0.23 4.80 26.31
C GLY A 106 0.26 5.38 24.92
#